data_AF-A0A6G3ZPT3-F1
#
_entry.id   AF-A0A6G3ZPT3-F1
#
_cell.length_a   1.000
_cell.length_b   1.000
_cell.length_c   1.000
_cell.angle_alpha   90.00
_cell.angle_beta   90.00
_cell.angle_gamma   90.00
#
_symmetry.space_group_name_H-M   'P 1'
#
loop_
_entity.id
_entity.type
_entity.pdbx_description
1 polymer ?
#
loop_
_entity_poly.entity_id
_entity_poly.type
_entity_poly.pdbx_seq_one_letter_code
_entity_poly.pdbx_strand_id
1 'polypeptide(L)' 'MAENRCQSCGSFVTRDFARVFGNNHNEVFGCLECMTATEVKKGGARADEVDTTNLIGGREPLR' A
#
# COMPACT_ATOMS: atom_id res chain seq x y z
N MET A 1 21.75 1.70 -5.36
CA MET A 1 20.72 1.82 -4.31
C MET A 1 19.50 1.08 -4.81
N ALA A 2 18.89 0.16 -4.05
CA ALA A 2 17.63 -0.44 -4.49
C ALA A 2 16.57 0.66 -4.53
N GLU A 3 15.99 0.89 -5.69
CA GLU A 3 14.92 1.86 -5.89
C GLU A 3 13.61 1.27 -5.36
N ASN A 4 13.26 1.65 -4.13
CA ASN A 4 12.01 1.20 -3.57
C ASN A 4 10.89 2.00 -4.23
N ARG A 5 10.16 1.34 -5.13
CA ARG A 5 9.01 1.92 -5.85
C ARG A 5 7.77 1.12 -5.56
N CYS A 6 6.64 1.82 -5.56
CA CYS A 6 5.34 1.17 -5.56
C CYS A 6 5.17 0.37 -6.86
N GLN A 7 4.88 -0.93 -6.77
CA GLN A 7 4.63 -1.79 -7.92
C GLN A 7 3.26 -1.51 -8.58
N SER A 8 2.33 -0.85 -7.87
CA SER A 8 1.02 -0.50 -8.43
C SER A 8 1.03 0.81 -9.23
N CYS A 9 1.73 1.85 -8.74
CA CYS A 9 1.73 3.17 -9.40
C CYS A 9 3.11 3.68 -9.84
N GLY A 10 4.20 2.98 -9.52
CA GLY A 10 5.57 3.39 -9.86
C GLY A 10 6.14 4.54 -9.02
N SER A 11 5.37 5.09 -8.07
CA SER A 11 5.82 6.21 -7.23
C SER A 11 6.97 5.80 -6.29
N PHE A 12 7.80 6.79 -5.94
CA PHE A 12 8.93 6.59 -5.04
C PHE A 12 8.45 6.34 -3.62
N VAL A 13 8.97 5.29 -2.98
CA VAL A 13 8.71 4.98 -1.57
C VAL A 13 10.03 4.84 -0.81
N THR A 14 10.03 5.20 0.47
CA THR A 14 11.25 5.10 1.28
C THR A 14 11.51 3.66 1.72
N ARG A 15 12.76 3.37 2.09
CA ARG A 15 13.12 2.06 2.65
C ARG A 15 12.40 1.78 3.96
N ASP A 16 12.22 2.78 4.80
CA ASP A 16 11.47 2.66 6.04
C ASP A 16 9.98 2.37 5.78
N PHE A 17 9.41 2.97 4.73
CA PHE A 17 8.05 2.66 4.30
C PHE A 17 7.91 1.20 3.85
N ALA A 18 8.79 0.74 2.97
CA ALA A 18 8.81 -0.65 2.49
C ALA A 18 9.04 -1.68 3.60
N ARG A 19 9.76 -1.29 4.67
CA ARG A 19 9.99 -2.14 5.84
C ARG A 19 8.75 -2.32 6.71
N VAL A 20 7.94 -1.27 6.87
CA VAL A 20 6.75 -1.29 7.72
C VAL A 20 5.53 -1.77 6.95
N PHE A 21 5.36 -1.33 5.71
CA PHE A 21 4.16 -1.54 4.92
C PHE A 21 4.34 -2.52 3.75
N GLY A 22 5.57 -2.76 3.29
CA GLY A 22 5.83 -3.71 2.21
C GLY A 22 5.80 -5.17 2.67
N ASN A 23 5.81 -6.12 1.74
CA ASN A 23 5.76 -7.55 2.03
C ASN A 23 7.06 -8.10 2.67
N ASN A 24 7.16 -9.42 2.84
CA ASN A 24 8.36 -10.07 3.38
C ASN A 24 9.65 -9.83 2.58
N HIS A 25 9.53 -9.37 1.33
CA HIS A 25 10.63 -9.01 0.44
C HIS A 25 10.86 -7.49 0.37
N ASN A 26 10.20 -6.71 1.23
CA ASN A 26 10.20 -5.24 1.20
C ASN A 26 9.64 -4.65 -0.11
N GLU A 27 8.74 -5.36 -0.78
CA GLU A 27 8.04 -4.86 -1.96
C GLU A 27 6.74 -4.18 -1.55
N VAL A 28 6.48 -3.02 -2.13
CA VAL A 28 5.31 -2.21 -1.84
C VAL A 28 4.39 -2.22 -3.05
N PHE A 29 3.16 -2.65 -2.86
CA PHE A 29 2.12 -2.69 -3.90
C PHE A 29 1.07 -1.61 -3.71
N GLY A 30 1.14 -0.85 -2.61
CA GLY A 30 0.28 0.28 -2.35
C GLY A 30 1.01 1.36 -1.56
N CYS A 31 1.01 2.59 -2.06
CA CYS A 31 1.66 3.72 -1.43
C CYS A 31 0.68 4.86 -1.19
N LEU A 32 1.10 5.89 -0.46
CA LEU A 32 0.24 7.03 -0.11
C LEU A 32 -0.17 7.90 -1.31
N GLU A 33 0.45 7.73 -2.47
CA GLU A 33 0.06 8.41 -3.70
C GLU A 33 -1.12 7.73 -4.41
N CYS A 34 -1.22 6.40 -4.32
CA CYS A 34 -2.25 5.62 -5.01
C CYS A 34 -3.30 5.01 -4.07
N MET A 35 -3.06 5.07 -2.76
CA MET A 35 -3.95 4.56 -1.71
C MET A 35 -4.02 5.53 -0.55
N THR A 36 -5.09 5.45 0.23
CA THR A 36 -5.18 6.23 1.47
C THR A 36 -4.28 5.64 2.55
N ALA A 37 -3.82 6.49 3.49
CA ALA A 37 -3.06 6.04 4.66
C ALA A 37 -3.79 4.97 5.48
N THR A 38 -5.12 4.98 5.47
CA THR A 38 -5.96 3.98 6.14
C THR A 38 -5.84 2.62 5.47
N GLU A 39 -5.93 2.54 4.14
CA GLU A 39 -5.81 1.28 3.40
C GLU A 39 -4.40 0.68 3.52
N VAL A 40 -3.37 1.53 3.40
CA VAL A 40 -1.97 1.14 3.64
C VAL A 40 -1.79 0.54 5.03
N LYS A 41 -2.31 1.20 6.08
CA LYS A 41 -2.25 0.72 7.46
C LYS A 41 -3.03 -0.57 7.70
N LYS A 42 -4.12 -0.78 6.95
CA LYS A 42 -4.91 -2.01 7.01
C LYS A 42 -4.26 -3.18 6.27
N GLY A 43 -3.09 -2.96 5.64
CA GLY A 43 -2.31 -3.99 4.98
C GLY A 43 -2.37 -3.94 3.45
N GLY A 44 -3.17 -3.06 2.85
CA GLY A 44 -3.33 -2.98 1.39
C GLY A 44 -2.06 -2.55 0.64
N ALA A 45 -1.02 -2.12 1.36
CA ALA A 45 0.30 -1.88 0.78
C ALA A 45 1.07 -3.17 0.42
N ARG A 46 0.60 -4.32 0.90
CA ARG A 46 1.12 -5.65 0.57
C ARG A 46 0.19 -6.24 -0.50
N ALA A 47 0.73 -6.87 -1.53
CA ALA A 47 -0.08 -7.56 -2.56
C ALA A 47 -0.88 -8.75 -2.02
N ASP A 48 -0.65 -9.12 -0.77
CA ASP A 48 -1.40 -10.16 -0.10
C ASP A 48 -2.85 -9.67 0.08
N GLU A 49 -3.81 -10.39 -0.50
CA GLU A 49 -5.23 -10.06 -0.47
C GLU A 49 -5.69 -9.73 0.94
N VAL A 50 -5.80 -8.44 1.25
CA VAL A 50 -6.52 -8.00 2.44
C VAL A 50 -8.00 -8.06 2.06
N ASP A 51 -8.76 -8.98 2.67
CA ASP A 51 -10.22 -9.01 2.56
C ASP A 51 -10.79 -7.69 3.11
N THR A 52 -10.92 -6.71 2.23
CA THR A 52 -11.45 -5.39 2.57
C THR A 52 -12.97 -5.41 2.69
N THR A 53 -13.61 -6.54 2.39
CA THR A 53 -15.06 -6.75 2.38
C THR A 53 -15.71 -6.41 3.73
N ASN A 54 -14.96 -6.56 4.83
CA ASN A 54 -15.45 -6.25 6.18
C ASN A 54 -14.98 -4.89 6.74
N LEU A 55 -14.36 -4.05 5.92
CA LEU A 55 -13.91 -2.72 6.35
C LEU A 55 -15.07 -1.71 6.30
N ILE A 56 -15.80 -1.61 7.41
CA ILE A 56 -16.65 -0.45 7.71
C ILE A 56 -15.81 0.85 7.62
N GLY A 57 -16.06 1.66 6.59
CA GLY A 57 -15.37 2.93 6.34
C GLY A 57 -14.68 3.08 4.97
N GLY A 58 -14.97 2.22 3.98
CA GLY A 58 -14.62 2.50 2.59
C GLY A 58 -15.31 3.77 2.12
N ARG A 59 -14.54 4.80 1.75
CA ARG A 59 -15.08 5.99 1.09
C ARG A 59 -15.63 5.52 -0.26
N GLU A 60 -16.86 5.89 -0.52
CA GLU A 60 -17.52 5.77 -1.81
C GLU A 60 -16.56 6.25 -2.91
N PRO A 61 -16.39 5.53 -4.04
CA PRO A 61 -15.62 6.07 -5.15
C PRO A 61 -16.29 7.38 -5.57
N LEU A 62 -15.53 8.48 -5.53
CA LEU A 62 -15.97 9.79 -6.02
C LEU A 62 -16.46 9.61 -7.46
N ARG A 63 -17.78 9.66 -7.65
CA ARG A 63 -18.45 9.70 -8.94
C ARG A 63 -18.63 11.14 -9.39
#